data_AF-A0A7W9T085-F1
#
_entry.id   AF-A0A7W9T085-F1
#
_cell.length_a   1.000
_cell.length_b   1.000
_cell.length_c   1.000
_cell.angle_alpha   90.00
_cell.angle_beta   90.00
_cell.angle_gamma   90.00
#
_symmetry.space_group_name_H-M   'P 1'
#
loop_
_entity.id
_entity.type
_entity.pdbx_description
1 polymer ?
#
loop_
_entity_poly.entity_id
_entity_poly.type
_entity_poly.pdbx_seq_one_letter_code
_entity_poly.pdbx_strand_id
1 'polypeptide(L)'
;MKNLVLLPALAVSMLTASAALAQTTSSTNVAGPVATTPSDRFMLQNGEVVLVQGKRPTPLTKNVLLSNGTKINYKSGIVELPGGKITTLKEGDYVRPNGDIVFATPASAAQARGDNSVPATAKFDTYLDPRPAPATPAAMETRLSEMNTKISLMAEKIQLLNQKISVLSGSVPRPADTAALDKQLEAIDAKLKSN
;
A
#
# COMPACT_ATOMS: atom_id res chain seq x y z
N MET A 1 83.88 -1.71 -0.91
CA MET A 1 82.91 -2.78 -1.22
C MET A 1 83.15 -3.94 -0.28
N LYS A 2 82.33 -4.07 0.79
CA LYS A 2 82.12 -5.26 1.63
C LYS A 2 81.30 -4.88 2.88
N ASN A 3 80.48 -5.85 3.30
CA ASN A 3 79.78 -6.05 4.58
C ASN A 3 78.24 -5.94 4.44
N LEU A 4 77.45 -7.03 4.36
CA LEU A 4 77.28 -8.26 5.17
C LEU A 4 76.22 -8.09 6.30
N VAL A 5 75.05 -8.69 6.05
CA VAL A 5 74.14 -9.49 6.94
C VAL A 5 74.03 -9.11 8.43
N LEU A 6 72.80 -8.86 8.94
CA LEU A 6 72.07 -9.70 9.94
C LEU A 6 70.80 -9.02 10.52
N LEU A 7 69.77 -9.85 10.74
CA LEU A 7 68.52 -9.75 11.54
C LEU A 7 68.72 -9.26 13.02
N PRO A 8 67.71 -9.20 13.94
CA PRO A 8 66.24 -9.40 13.90
C PRO A 8 65.39 -8.38 14.73
N ALA A 9 64.07 -8.61 14.76
CA ALA A 9 63.11 -8.44 15.88
C ALA A 9 62.83 -7.05 16.49
N LEU A 10 61.55 -6.64 16.46
CA LEU A 10 60.82 -6.24 17.68
C LEU A 10 59.30 -6.16 17.42
N ALA A 11 58.53 -6.82 18.28
CA ALA A 11 57.09 -6.70 18.38
C ALA A 11 56.71 -5.33 18.98
N VAL A 12 55.75 -4.63 18.35
CA VAL A 12 55.03 -3.51 18.97
C VAL A 12 53.54 -3.69 18.71
N SER A 13 52.84 -3.97 19.80
CA SER A 13 51.39 -3.88 19.98
C SER A 13 50.96 -2.41 19.93
N MET A 14 49.95 -2.06 19.13
CA MET A 14 49.11 -0.89 19.39
C MET A 14 47.67 -1.07 18.90
N LEU A 15 46.77 -0.72 19.80
CA LEU A 15 45.34 -0.54 19.66
C LEU A 15 44.97 0.16 18.33
N THR A 16 43.93 -0.32 17.66
CA THR A 16 43.12 0.57 16.81
C THR A 16 41.67 0.52 17.25
N ALA A 17 41.17 1.73 17.49
CA ALA A 17 39.92 2.06 18.12
C ALA A 17 38.73 1.96 17.15
N SER A 18 37.57 1.89 17.79
CA SER A 18 36.21 2.00 17.28
C SER A 18 36.02 2.93 16.08
N ALA A 19 35.34 2.41 15.06
CA ALA A 19 34.51 3.21 14.16
C ALA A 19 33.15 2.53 14.03
N ALA A 20 32.36 2.57 15.11
CA ALA A 20 30.92 2.43 15.00
C ALA A 20 30.41 3.66 14.25
N LEU A 21 30.24 3.53 12.93
CA LEU A 21 29.44 4.45 12.14
C LEU A 21 28.00 4.32 12.62
N ALA A 22 27.65 5.11 13.63
CA ALA A 22 26.27 5.41 13.94
C ALA A 22 25.65 6.02 12.67
N GLN A 23 24.84 5.22 11.98
CA GLN A 23 24.00 5.70 10.90
C GLN A 23 23.09 6.78 11.50
N THR A 24 23.36 8.03 11.14
CA THR A 24 22.44 9.14 11.33
C THR A 24 21.18 8.81 10.55
N THR A 25 20.19 8.26 11.25
CA THR A 25 18.82 8.23 10.78
C THR A 25 18.45 9.68 10.48
N SER A 26 18.20 9.97 9.20
CA SER A 26 17.66 11.27 8.81
C SER A 26 16.38 11.48 9.62
N SER A 27 16.43 12.42 10.56
CA SER A 27 15.26 12.84 11.31
C SER A 27 14.32 13.54 10.35
N THR A 28 13.46 12.76 9.71
CA THR A 28 12.40 13.26 8.86
C THR A 28 11.57 14.20 9.71
N ASN A 29 11.54 15.48 9.35
CA ASN A 29 10.80 16.52 10.05
C ASN A 29 9.31 16.29 9.75
N VAL A 30 8.69 15.39 10.51
CA VAL A 30 7.28 15.04 10.36
C VAL A 30 6.47 15.98 11.23
N ALA A 31 5.54 16.73 10.62
CA ALA A 31 4.57 17.48 11.38
C ALA A 31 3.63 16.50 12.11
N GLY A 32 3.27 16.82 13.34
CA GLY A 32 2.22 16.14 14.08
C GLY A 32 0.88 16.15 13.32
N PRO A 33 -0.15 15.47 13.87
CA PRO A 33 -1.40 15.21 13.15
C PRO A 33 -2.02 16.50 12.60
N VAL A 34 -2.19 16.54 11.28
CA VAL A 34 -2.89 17.61 10.59
C VAL A 34 -4.39 17.44 10.85
N ALA A 35 -5.06 18.49 11.34
CA ALA A 35 -6.50 18.47 11.57
C ALA A 35 -7.23 18.21 10.24
N THR A 36 -7.96 17.11 10.19
CA THR A 36 -8.61 16.62 8.96
C THR A 36 -10.02 16.12 9.22
N THR A 37 -10.86 16.17 8.19
CA THR A 37 -12.17 15.51 8.16
C THR A 37 -12.11 14.25 7.29
N PRO A 38 -13.03 13.28 7.42
CA PRO A 38 -13.04 12.08 6.58
C PRO A 38 -13.11 12.33 5.06
N SER A 39 -13.54 13.53 4.64
CA SER A 39 -13.63 13.93 3.23
C SER A 39 -12.37 14.61 2.71
N ASP A 40 -11.41 14.93 3.59
CA ASP A 40 -10.16 15.55 3.20
C ASP A 40 -9.27 14.55 2.45
N ARG A 41 -8.33 15.07 1.65
CA ARG A 41 -7.45 14.24 0.83
C ARG A 41 -6.04 14.82 0.82
N PHE A 42 -5.04 13.99 1.00
CA PHE A 42 -3.65 14.32 0.71
C PHE A 42 -3.35 13.88 -0.72
N MET A 43 -3.50 14.78 -1.69
CA MET A 43 -3.48 14.49 -3.12
C MET A 43 -2.15 14.92 -3.73
N LEU A 44 -1.54 14.07 -4.57
CA LEU A 44 -0.39 14.50 -5.35
C LEU A 44 -0.89 15.40 -6.51
N GLN A 45 -0.43 16.64 -6.51
CA GLN A 45 -0.77 17.61 -7.54
C GLN A 45 0.46 18.43 -7.95
N ASN A 46 0.72 18.53 -9.26
CA ASN A 46 1.89 19.21 -9.81
C ASN A 46 3.22 18.72 -9.20
N GLY A 47 3.30 17.42 -8.86
CA GLY A 47 4.49 16.80 -8.28
C GLY A 47 4.69 17.01 -6.78
N GLU A 48 3.83 17.76 -6.09
CA GLU A 48 3.85 17.89 -4.62
C GLU A 48 2.51 17.48 -4.01
N VAL A 49 2.51 16.96 -2.78
CA VAL A 49 1.29 16.59 -2.08
C VAL A 49 0.66 17.84 -1.46
N VAL A 50 -0.61 18.04 -1.77
CA VAL A 50 -1.44 19.11 -1.21
C VAL A 50 -2.52 18.51 -0.31
N LEU A 51 -2.92 19.25 0.72
CA LEU A 51 -4.12 18.94 1.48
C LEU A 51 -5.32 19.55 0.75
N VAL A 52 -6.22 18.71 0.27
CA VAL A 52 -7.47 19.13 -0.36
C VAL A 52 -8.60 19.03 0.65
N GLN A 53 -9.14 20.18 1.04
CA GLN A 53 -10.32 20.28 1.90
C GLN A 53 -11.49 20.80 1.06
N GLY A 54 -12.45 19.92 0.81
CA GLY A 54 -13.52 20.16 -0.17
C GLY A 54 -12.97 20.39 -1.58
N LYS A 55 -12.95 21.65 -2.04
CA LYS A 55 -12.44 22.07 -3.36
C LYS A 55 -11.17 22.92 -3.29
N ARG A 56 -10.59 23.11 -2.11
CA ARG A 56 -9.42 23.98 -1.90
C ARG A 56 -8.16 23.13 -1.67
N PRO A 57 -7.22 23.08 -2.63
CA PRO A 57 -5.90 22.53 -2.39
C PRO A 57 -5.05 23.52 -1.61
N THR A 58 -4.43 23.06 -0.53
CA THR A 58 -3.51 23.83 0.32
C THR A 58 -2.14 23.15 0.29
N PRO A 59 -1.07 23.86 -0.09
CA PRO A 59 0.28 23.29 -0.08
C PRO A 59 0.70 22.84 1.31
N LEU A 60 1.42 21.72 1.36
CA LEU A 60 2.06 21.25 2.57
C LEU A 60 3.49 21.78 2.63
N THR A 61 3.97 22.09 3.84
CA THR A 61 5.36 22.54 4.08
C THR A 61 6.19 21.49 4.81
N LYS A 62 5.55 20.41 5.27
CA LYS A 62 6.15 19.35 6.09
C LYS A 62 5.56 18.00 5.71
N ASN A 63 6.29 16.94 6.01
CA ASN A 63 5.78 15.58 5.89
C ASN A 63 4.66 15.37 6.90
N VAL A 64 3.73 14.48 6.56
CA VAL A 64 2.53 14.22 7.35
C VAL A 64 2.65 12.83 7.98
N LEU A 65 2.33 12.72 9.27
CA LEU A 65 2.03 11.45 9.93
C LEU A 65 0.53 11.39 10.22
N LEU A 66 -0.13 10.39 9.65
CA LEU A 66 -1.54 10.11 9.92
C LEU A 66 -1.71 9.33 11.23
N SER A 67 -2.93 9.34 11.78
CA SER A 67 -3.26 8.64 13.01
C SER A 67 -3.06 7.13 12.94
N ASN A 68 -3.16 6.54 11.75
CA ASN A 68 -2.92 5.12 11.52
C ASN A 68 -1.43 4.75 11.35
N GLY A 69 -0.51 5.71 11.46
CA GLY A 69 0.93 5.51 11.29
C GLY A 69 1.45 5.70 9.86
N THR A 70 0.58 6.01 8.89
CA THR A 70 0.99 6.30 7.51
C THR A 70 1.81 7.59 7.45
N LYS A 71 2.97 7.55 6.81
CA LYS A 71 3.81 8.73 6.59
C LYS A 71 3.74 9.15 5.13
N ILE A 72 3.57 10.44 4.90
CA ILE A 72 3.46 11.03 3.55
C ILE A 72 4.58 12.05 3.37
N ASN A 73 5.42 11.84 2.36
CA ASN A 73 6.39 12.82 1.92
C ASN A 73 5.73 13.80 0.95
N TYR A 74 5.67 15.07 1.32
CA TYR A 74 4.95 16.07 0.52
C TYR A 74 5.68 16.47 -0.76
N LYS A 75 7.01 16.29 -0.84
CA LYS A 75 7.79 16.65 -2.04
C LYS A 75 7.86 15.55 -3.08
N SER A 76 7.83 14.29 -2.65
CA SER A 76 8.01 13.15 -3.56
C SER A 76 6.74 12.34 -3.78
N GLY A 77 5.69 12.54 -2.98
CA GLY A 77 4.51 11.69 -3.00
C GLY A 77 4.77 10.28 -2.50
N ILE A 78 5.92 10.01 -1.86
CA ILE A 78 6.20 8.71 -1.25
C ILE A 78 5.34 8.55 0.00
N VAL A 79 4.65 7.41 0.08
CA VAL A 79 3.80 7.01 1.19
C VAL A 79 4.35 5.73 1.80
N GLU A 80 4.65 5.78 3.09
CA GLU A 80 5.02 4.63 3.91
C GLU A 80 3.80 4.21 4.73
N LEU A 81 3.23 3.06 4.40
CA LEU A 81 2.07 2.50 5.10
C LEU A 81 2.48 1.85 6.42
N PRO A 82 1.56 1.70 7.38
CA PRO A 82 1.80 0.85 8.55
C PRO A 82 2.21 -0.56 8.09
N GLY A 83 3.29 -1.08 8.67
CA GLY A 83 3.91 -2.34 8.25
C GLY A 83 5.06 -2.18 7.25
N GLY A 84 5.42 -0.96 6.86
CA GLY A 84 6.64 -0.65 6.10
C GLY A 84 6.51 -0.79 4.58
N LYS A 85 5.30 -1.07 4.05
CA LYS A 85 5.07 -1.04 2.60
C LYS A 85 5.19 0.39 2.09
N ILE A 86 6.08 0.59 1.12
CA ILE A 86 6.29 1.89 0.49
C ILE A 86 5.58 1.91 -0.87
N THR A 87 4.90 3.00 -1.17
CA THR A 87 4.35 3.28 -2.50
C THR A 87 4.58 4.74 -2.87
N THR A 88 4.51 5.06 -4.16
CA THR A 88 4.68 6.44 -4.65
C THR A 88 3.41 6.84 -5.36
N LEU A 89 2.80 7.93 -4.91
CA LEU A 89 1.62 8.51 -5.55
C LEU A 89 1.96 8.99 -6.97
N LYS A 90 0.97 8.92 -7.85
CA LYS A 90 0.98 9.59 -9.15
C LYS A 90 -0.01 10.76 -9.13
N GLU A 91 0.10 11.61 -10.13
CA GLU A 91 -0.74 12.81 -10.24
C GLU A 91 -2.22 12.46 -10.11
N GLY A 92 -2.90 13.11 -9.18
CA GLY A 92 -4.31 12.87 -8.85
C GLY A 92 -4.57 11.73 -7.85
N ASP A 93 -3.61 10.83 -7.62
CA ASP A 93 -3.73 9.86 -6.53
C ASP A 93 -3.77 10.60 -5.18
N TYR A 94 -4.46 10.03 -4.20
CA TYR A 94 -4.56 10.64 -2.89
C TYR A 94 -4.64 9.64 -1.74
N VAL A 95 -4.20 10.10 -0.58
CA VAL A 95 -4.33 9.39 0.69
C VAL A 95 -5.46 10.04 1.50
N ARG A 96 -6.39 9.22 2.00
CA ARG A 96 -7.42 9.67 2.95
C ARG A 96 -6.83 9.78 4.36
N PRO A 97 -7.43 10.55 5.28
CA PRO A 97 -6.93 10.66 6.66
C PRO A 97 -6.87 9.35 7.45
N ASN A 98 -7.64 8.33 7.05
CA ASN A 98 -7.54 6.98 7.60
C ASN A 98 -6.37 6.15 7.03
N GLY A 99 -5.61 6.72 6.09
CA GLY A 99 -4.45 6.15 5.40
C GLY A 99 -4.76 5.28 4.19
N ASP A 100 -6.03 5.16 3.78
CA ASP A 100 -6.37 4.49 2.54
C ASP A 100 -5.87 5.29 1.34
N ILE A 101 -5.32 4.57 0.36
CA ILE A 101 -4.84 5.16 -0.89
C ILE A 101 -5.90 4.96 -1.97
N VAL A 102 -6.27 6.04 -2.65
CA VAL A 102 -7.14 6.03 -3.81
C VAL A 102 -6.33 6.41 -5.04
N PHE A 103 -6.37 5.54 -6.04
CA PHE A 103 -5.64 5.71 -7.28
C PHE A 103 -6.53 6.40 -8.32
N ALA A 104 -6.02 7.47 -8.93
CA ALA A 104 -6.73 8.22 -9.96
C ALA A 104 -6.72 7.50 -11.32
N THR A 105 -5.80 6.55 -11.52
CA THR A 105 -5.66 5.83 -12.78
C THR A 105 -5.52 4.32 -12.59
N PRO A 106 -5.92 3.51 -13.58
CA PRO A 106 -5.63 2.07 -13.60
C PRO A 106 -4.12 1.78 -13.50
N ALA A 107 -3.28 2.60 -14.14
CA ALA A 107 -1.83 2.43 -14.13
C ALA A 107 -1.24 2.59 -12.73
N SER A 108 -1.64 3.61 -11.98
CA SER A 108 -1.15 3.80 -10.60
C SER A 108 -1.61 2.67 -9.68
N ALA A 109 -2.86 2.20 -9.83
CA ALA A 109 -3.37 1.05 -9.09
C ALA A 109 -2.60 -0.25 -9.39
N ALA A 110 -2.24 -0.49 -10.64
CA ALA A 110 -1.44 -1.65 -11.06
C ALA A 110 -0.01 -1.59 -10.50
N GLN A 111 0.64 -0.43 -10.63
CA GLN A 111 2.00 -0.22 -10.12
C GLN A 111 2.10 -0.43 -8.61
N ALA A 112 1.08 -0.02 -7.85
CA ALA A 112 1.03 -0.26 -6.40
C ALA A 112 0.99 -1.75 -6.01
N ARG A 113 0.64 -2.63 -6.95
CA ARG A 113 0.68 -4.09 -6.85
C ARG A 113 1.91 -4.71 -7.53
N GLY A 114 2.82 -3.91 -8.09
CA GLY A 114 4.00 -4.37 -8.83
C GLY A 114 3.74 -4.73 -10.29
N ASP A 115 2.58 -4.36 -10.83
CA ASP A 115 2.20 -4.61 -12.23
C ASP A 115 2.45 -3.34 -13.08
N ASN A 116 3.29 -3.48 -14.11
CA ASN A 116 3.66 -2.41 -15.04
C ASN A 116 3.08 -2.62 -16.45
N SER A 117 2.20 -3.62 -16.64
CA SER A 117 1.60 -3.95 -17.94
C SER A 117 0.53 -2.94 -18.38
N VAL A 118 -0.04 -2.19 -17.43
CA VAL A 118 -1.12 -1.22 -17.70
C VAL A 118 -0.55 0.09 -18.24
N PRO A 119 -0.98 0.56 -19.43
CA PRO A 119 -0.50 1.82 -20.01
C PRO A 119 -0.78 3.03 -19.14
N ALA A 120 0.17 3.97 -19.06
CA ALA A 120 0.03 5.20 -18.25
C ALA A 120 -1.16 6.10 -18.67
N THR A 121 -1.62 5.97 -19.91
CA THR A 121 -2.77 6.70 -20.45
C THR A 121 -4.11 6.03 -20.17
N ALA A 122 -4.11 4.82 -19.59
CA ALA A 122 -5.34 4.10 -19.26
C ALA A 122 -6.24 4.94 -18.34
N LYS A 123 -7.55 4.87 -18.59
CA LYS A 123 -8.57 5.54 -17.80
C LYS A 123 -9.52 4.49 -17.25
N PHE A 124 -10.12 4.80 -16.11
CA PHE A 124 -11.25 4.01 -15.64
C PHE A 124 -12.43 4.28 -16.58
N ASP A 125 -13.01 3.21 -17.12
CA ASP A 125 -14.27 3.32 -17.84
C ASP A 125 -15.39 3.65 -16.86
N THR A 126 -16.33 4.48 -17.30
CA THR A 126 -17.57 4.66 -16.55
C THR A 126 -18.31 3.34 -16.57
N TYR A 127 -18.46 2.72 -15.40
CA TYR A 127 -19.27 1.51 -15.29
C TYR A 127 -20.73 1.85 -15.59
N LEU A 128 -21.21 1.39 -16.72
CA LEU A 128 -22.62 1.32 -17.03
C LEU A 128 -23.06 -0.10 -16.69
N ASP A 129 -24.01 -0.25 -15.75
CA ASP A 129 -24.64 -1.56 -15.52
C ASP A 129 -25.36 -1.93 -16.82
N PRO A 130 -24.88 -2.94 -17.57
CA PRO A 130 -25.43 -3.26 -18.89
C PRO A 130 -26.80 -3.94 -18.79
N ARG A 131 -27.24 -4.28 -17.56
CA ARG A 131 -28.50 -4.97 -17.34
C ARG A 131 -29.68 -4.00 -17.55
N PRO A 132 -30.72 -4.42 -18.29
CA PRO A 132 -31.93 -3.63 -18.39
C PRO A 132 -32.55 -3.40 -17.01
N ALA A 133 -33.14 -2.23 -16.80
CA ALA A 133 -33.91 -1.97 -15.58
C ALA A 133 -35.03 -3.02 -15.46
N PRO A 134 -35.28 -3.56 -14.25
CA PRO A 134 -36.33 -4.56 -14.08
C PRO A 134 -37.69 -3.94 -14.42
N ALA A 135 -38.34 -4.49 -15.45
CA ALA A 135 -39.60 -3.96 -15.96
C ALA A 135 -40.83 -4.46 -15.17
N THR A 136 -40.66 -5.44 -14.28
CA THR A 136 -41.74 -6.05 -13.51
C THR A 136 -41.33 -6.31 -12.06
N PRO A 137 -42.29 -6.41 -11.11
CA PRO A 137 -41.99 -6.82 -9.74
C PRO A 137 -41.32 -8.19 -9.64
N ALA A 138 -41.70 -9.16 -10.49
CA ALA A 138 -41.07 -10.47 -10.52
C ALA A 138 -39.59 -10.39 -10.94
N ALA A 139 -39.25 -9.57 -11.94
CA ALA A 139 -37.88 -9.33 -12.34
C ALA A 139 -37.06 -8.62 -11.24
N MET A 140 -37.71 -7.74 -10.47
CA MET A 140 -37.08 -7.10 -9.30
C MET A 140 -36.78 -8.11 -8.18
N GLU A 141 -37.71 -9.03 -7.90
CA GLU A 141 -37.52 -10.08 -6.88
C GLU A 141 -36.38 -11.04 -7.27
N THR A 142 -36.33 -11.48 -8.53
CA THR A 142 -35.21 -12.29 -9.04
C THR A 142 -33.87 -11.56 -8.85
N ARG A 143 -33.81 -10.27 -9.21
CA ARG A 143 -32.61 -9.45 -9.02
C ARG A 143 -32.22 -9.31 -7.55
N LEU A 144 -33.20 -9.14 -6.66
CA LEU A 144 -32.94 -9.03 -5.23
C LEU A 144 -32.42 -10.35 -4.66
N SER A 145 -32.96 -11.48 -5.13
CA SER A 145 -32.48 -12.83 -4.79
C SER A 145 -31.02 -13.03 -5.23
N GLU A 146 -30.69 -12.71 -6.49
CA GLU A 146 -29.33 -12.76 -7.03
C GLU A 146 -28.36 -11.88 -6.21
N MET A 147 -28.78 -10.66 -5.86
CA MET A 147 -27.99 -9.76 -5.02
C MET A 147 -27.77 -10.34 -3.62
N ASN A 148 -28.79 -10.95 -3.01
CA ASN A 148 -28.67 -11.59 -1.71
C ASN A 148 -27.70 -12.78 -1.76
N THR A 149 -27.77 -13.63 -2.79
CA THR A 149 -26.80 -14.71 -3.02
C THR A 149 -25.38 -14.16 -3.15
N LYS A 150 -25.20 -13.08 -3.92
CA LYS A 150 -23.90 -12.43 -4.09
C LYS A 150 -23.36 -11.88 -2.77
N ILE A 151 -24.22 -11.28 -1.94
CA ILE A 151 -23.85 -10.79 -0.59
C ILE A 151 -23.40 -11.95 0.29
N SER A 152 -24.11 -13.08 0.29
CA SER A 152 -23.69 -14.27 1.05
C SER A 152 -22.34 -14.82 0.61
N LEU A 153 -22.11 -14.91 -0.71
CA LEU A 153 -20.81 -15.34 -1.26
C LEU A 153 -19.68 -14.38 -0.90
N MET A 154 -19.93 -13.06 -0.90
CA MET A 154 -18.95 -12.06 -0.47
C MET A 154 -18.64 -12.18 1.03
N ALA A 155 -19.65 -12.44 1.86
CA ALA A 155 -19.46 -12.66 3.30
C ALA A 155 -18.58 -13.90 3.55
N GLU A 156 -18.83 -15.01 2.85
CA GLU A 156 -18.01 -16.22 2.90
C GLU A 156 -16.57 -15.94 2.47
N LYS A 157 -16.38 -15.17 1.38
CA LYS A 157 -15.05 -14.75 0.91
C LYS A 157 -14.29 -13.98 1.99
N ILE A 158 -14.95 -13.04 2.67
CA ILE A 158 -14.33 -12.24 3.75
C ILE A 158 -13.86 -13.14 4.89
N GLN A 159 -14.64 -14.16 5.27
CA GLN A 159 -14.24 -15.11 6.31
C GLN A 159 -12.99 -15.90 5.92
N LEU A 160 -12.93 -16.42 4.69
CA LEU A 160 -11.74 -17.13 4.19
C LEU A 160 -10.51 -16.22 4.12
N LEU A 161 -10.68 -14.95 3.72
CA LEU A 161 -9.59 -13.99 3.71
C LEU A 161 -9.06 -13.70 5.11
N ASN A 162 -9.94 -13.52 6.11
CA ASN A 162 -9.52 -13.34 7.50
C ASN A 162 -8.78 -14.58 8.03
N GLN A 163 -9.24 -15.78 7.67
CA GLN A 163 -8.56 -17.03 8.03
C GLN A 163 -7.16 -17.11 7.39
N LYS A 164 -7.05 -16.75 6.10
CA LYS A 164 -5.76 -16.69 5.39
C LYS A 164 -4.81 -15.68 6.04
N ILE A 165 -5.30 -14.49 6.40
CA ILE A 165 -4.52 -13.47 7.12
C ILE A 165 -4.04 -14.02 8.45
N SER A 166 -4.88 -14.72 9.22
CA SER A 166 -4.50 -15.33 10.50
C SER A 166 -3.39 -16.37 10.34
N VAL A 167 -3.47 -17.19 9.29
CA VAL A 167 -2.45 -18.21 8.99
C VAL A 167 -1.12 -17.58 8.58
N LEU A 168 -1.16 -16.51 7.76
CA LEU A 168 0.04 -15.78 7.31
C LEU A 168 0.67 -14.90 8.40
N SER A 169 -0.14 -14.41 9.34
CA SER A 169 0.31 -13.54 10.43
C SER A 169 0.81 -14.32 11.65
N GLY A 170 0.60 -15.64 11.67
CA GLY A 170 1.15 -16.54 12.69
C GLY A 170 2.68 -16.59 12.60
N SER A 171 3.37 -16.20 13.66
CA SER A 171 4.82 -16.28 13.80
C SER A 171 5.29 -17.74 13.87
N VAL A 172 5.45 -18.41 12.73
CA VAL A 172 5.93 -19.79 12.63
C VAL A 172 7.14 -19.84 11.67
N PRO A 173 8.23 -20.54 12.02
CA PRO A 173 9.44 -20.62 11.17
C PRO A 173 9.29 -21.51 9.92
N ARG A 174 8.07 -21.91 9.54
CA ARG A 174 7.76 -22.70 8.34
C ARG A 174 6.81 -21.89 7.45
N PRO A 175 6.94 -21.94 6.11
CA PRO A 175 5.97 -21.32 5.21
C PRO A 175 4.56 -21.78 5.58
N ALA A 176 3.67 -20.82 5.79
CA ALA A 176 2.29 -21.08 6.14
C ALA A 176 1.57 -21.74 4.95
N ASP A 177 0.97 -22.91 5.15
CA ASP A 177 0.22 -23.61 4.12
C ASP A 177 -1.16 -22.96 3.96
N THR A 178 -1.40 -22.37 2.79
CA THR A 178 -2.66 -21.69 2.45
C THR A 178 -3.35 -22.30 1.24
N ALA A 179 -2.85 -23.43 0.70
CA ALA A 179 -3.32 -23.98 -0.57
C ALA A 179 -4.81 -24.34 -0.57
N ALA A 180 -5.31 -24.89 0.54
CA ALA A 180 -6.73 -25.22 0.70
C ALA A 180 -7.63 -23.97 0.70
N LEU A 181 -7.20 -22.92 1.41
CA LEU A 181 -7.90 -21.63 1.47
C LEU A 181 -7.92 -20.96 0.10
N ASP A 182 -6.81 -21.06 -0.65
CA ASP A 182 -6.69 -20.49 -1.98
C ASP A 182 -7.65 -21.15 -2.96
N LYS A 183 -7.75 -22.48 -2.93
CA LYS A 183 -8.73 -23.22 -3.73
C LYS A 183 -10.19 -22.84 -3.40
N GLN A 184 -10.49 -22.62 -2.12
CA GLN A 184 -11.84 -22.19 -1.70
C GLN A 184 -12.14 -20.76 -2.17
N LEU A 185 -11.17 -19.85 -2.06
CA LEU A 185 -11.27 -18.48 -2.57
C LEU A 185 -11.49 -18.45 -4.08
N GLU A 186 -10.76 -19.26 -4.84
CA GLU A 186 -10.96 -19.42 -6.29
C GLU A 186 -12.36 -19.92 -6.64
N ALA A 187 -12.88 -20.89 -5.88
CA ALA A 187 -14.21 -21.43 -6.08
C ALA A 187 -15.31 -20.38 -5.82
N ILE A 188 -15.18 -19.57 -4.77
CA ILE A 188 -16.10 -18.46 -4.50
C ILE A 188 -15.99 -17.40 -5.61
N ASP A 189 -14.79 -17.09 -6.08
CA ASP A 189 -14.58 -16.13 -7.15
C ASP A 189 -15.18 -16.58 -8.48
N ALA A 190 -15.15 -17.88 -8.77
CA ALA A 190 -15.88 -18.44 -9.91
C ALA A 190 -17.40 -18.24 -9.76
N LYS A 191 -17.97 -18.54 -8.59
CA LYS A 191 -19.42 -18.36 -8.31
C LYS A 191 -19.86 -16.90 -8.38
N LEU A 192 -19.01 -15.97 -7.93
CA LEU A 192 -19.26 -14.52 -7.99
C LEU A 192 -19.20 -13.94 -9.41
N LYS A 193 -18.50 -14.61 -10.33
CA LYS A 193 -18.44 -14.23 -11.76
C LYS A 193 -19.61 -14.79 -12.56
N SER A 194 -20.18 -15.93 -12.12
CA SER A 194 -21.31 -16.57 -12.79
C SER A 194 -22.69 -16.11 -12.30
N ASN A 195 -22.77 -15.31 -11.23
CA ASN A 195 -23.97 -14.62 -10.72
C ASN A 195 -23.87 -13.10 -10.91
#